data_AF-A0A949HNW4-F1
#
_entry.id   AF-A0A949HNW4-F1
#
_cell.length_a   1.000
_cell.length_b   1.000
_cell.length_c   1.000
_cell.angle_alpha   90.00
_cell.angle_beta   90.00
_cell.angle_gamma   90.00
#
_symmetry.space_group_name_H-M   'P 1'
#
loop_
_entity.id
_entity.type
_entity.pdbx_description
1 polymer ?
#
loop_
_entity_poly.entity_id
_entity_poly.type
_entity_poly.pdbx_seq_one_letter_code
_entity_poly.pdbx_strand_id
1 'polypeptide(L)'
;MILSGEEIRSRLGSDICIRPFSDDHCNPNSYDLTLHNELLVYEEVVLDIKEPNRFRRLRIPEEGLILSPGQLYLGRTVEFTETHRLVPMLSGRSSLSRLGLFVHGSAGFGSIGYCGHWTIELYTVQPIRIYPNVKICQIAYHEIIGDVRECCSSKYQNSHDIQPSLMFKEFSCRREYEQLQLDFDTLAASCVEQCVSSSFVQADSDEASGLA
;
A
#
# COMPACT_ATOMS: atom_id res chain seq x y z
N MET A 1 -2.36 -3.31 -28.30
CA MET A 1 -3.84 -3.54 -28.28
C MET A 1 -4.26 -3.81 -26.84
N ILE A 2 -5.56 -3.76 -26.49
CA ILE A 2 -6.05 -4.02 -25.12
C ILE A 2 -6.70 -5.41 -25.08
N LEU A 3 -6.45 -6.18 -24.02
CA LEU A 3 -7.07 -7.49 -23.83
C LEU A 3 -8.54 -7.36 -23.42
N SER A 4 -9.39 -8.23 -23.96
CA SER A 4 -10.75 -8.40 -23.46
C SER A 4 -10.75 -9.14 -22.12
N GLY A 5 -11.86 -9.11 -21.37
CA GLY A 5 -12.02 -9.90 -20.15
C GLY A 5 -11.83 -11.40 -20.38
N GLU A 6 -12.37 -11.91 -21.49
CA GLU A 6 -12.19 -13.31 -21.89
C GLU A 6 -10.72 -13.66 -22.18
N GLU A 7 -9.98 -12.73 -22.78
CA GLU A 7 -8.55 -12.92 -23.04
C GLU A 7 -7.70 -12.78 -21.77
N ILE A 8 -8.11 -11.93 -20.83
CA ILE A 8 -7.51 -11.91 -19.48
C ILE A 8 -7.71 -13.28 -18.83
N ARG A 9 -8.92 -13.83 -18.89
CA ARG A 9 -9.25 -15.16 -18.34
C ARG A 9 -8.43 -16.26 -19.02
N SER A 10 -8.31 -16.24 -20.35
CA SER A 10 -7.57 -17.26 -21.11
C SER A 10 -6.07 -17.28 -20.78
N ARG A 11 -5.51 -16.13 -20.38
CA ARG A 11 -4.09 -15.98 -20.03
C ARG A 11 -3.78 -16.17 -18.54
N LEU A 12 -4.78 -16.44 -17.70
CA LEU A 12 -4.54 -16.75 -16.28
C LEU A 12 -3.63 -17.97 -16.12
N GLY A 13 -2.63 -17.87 -15.25
CA GLY A 13 -1.63 -18.91 -15.00
C GLY A 13 -0.51 -19.00 -16.05
N SER A 14 -0.54 -18.14 -17.07
CA SER A 14 0.53 -18.00 -18.06
C SER A 14 1.13 -16.59 -18.00
N ASP A 15 0.58 -15.64 -18.75
CA ASP A 15 1.03 -14.25 -18.76
C ASP A 15 0.49 -13.44 -17.59
N ILE A 16 -0.63 -13.87 -17.00
CA ILE A 16 -1.33 -13.12 -15.96
C ILE A 16 -1.55 -14.04 -14.76
N CYS A 17 -1.20 -13.58 -13.57
CA CYS A 17 -1.65 -14.17 -12.30
C CYS A 17 -2.41 -13.11 -11.51
N ILE A 18 -3.54 -13.49 -10.93
CA ILE A 18 -4.33 -12.64 -10.03
C ILE A 18 -4.77 -13.51 -8.85
N ARG A 19 -4.44 -13.11 -7.63
CA ARG A 19 -4.72 -13.89 -6.42
C ARG A 19 -5.20 -13.01 -5.27
N PRO A 20 -6.42 -13.19 -4.76
CA PRO A 20 -7.47 -14.10 -5.25
C PRO A 20 -8.07 -13.65 -6.59
N PHE A 21 -8.50 -14.60 -7.41
CA PHE A 21 -9.26 -14.34 -8.65
C PHE A 21 -10.75 -14.65 -8.42
N SER A 22 -11.63 -13.80 -8.95
CA SER A 22 -13.08 -13.96 -8.93
C SER A 22 -13.64 -13.65 -10.32
N ASP A 23 -14.45 -14.55 -10.88
CA ASP A 23 -15.07 -14.32 -12.19
C ASP A 23 -16.00 -13.10 -12.19
N ASP A 24 -16.62 -12.78 -11.05
CA ASP A 24 -17.51 -11.61 -10.89
C ASP A 24 -16.79 -10.26 -10.96
N HIS A 25 -15.45 -10.29 -10.99
CA HIS A 25 -14.62 -9.09 -11.11
C HIS A 25 -14.16 -8.88 -12.56
N CYS A 26 -14.40 -9.83 -13.46
CA CYS A 26 -14.02 -9.72 -14.86
C CYS A 26 -15.00 -8.79 -15.61
N ASN A 27 -14.46 -7.74 -16.21
CA ASN A 27 -15.18 -6.79 -17.07
C ASN A 27 -14.87 -7.08 -18.54
N PRO A 28 -15.59 -6.47 -19.52
CA PRO A 28 -15.34 -6.71 -20.94
C PRO A 28 -13.89 -6.47 -21.41
N ASN A 29 -13.11 -5.63 -20.73
CA ASN A 29 -11.75 -5.24 -21.10
C ASN A 29 -10.85 -4.91 -19.89
N SER A 30 -11.22 -5.36 -18.70
CA SER A 30 -10.49 -5.11 -17.46
C SER A 30 -10.86 -6.13 -16.39
N TYR A 31 -10.21 -6.06 -15.23
CA TYR A 31 -10.56 -6.80 -14.04
C TYR A 31 -10.63 -5.86 -12.83
N ASP A 32 -11.71 -5.89 -12.06
CA ASP A 32 -11.90 -5.08 -10.86
C ASP A 32 -11.01 -5.59 -9.70
N LEU A 33 -10.21 -4.70 -9.13
CA LEU A 33 -9.39 -4.96 -7.92
C LEU A 33 -10.06 -4.34 -6.70
N THR A 34 -9.86 -4.95 -5.53
CA THR A 34 -10.52 -4.59 -4.28
C THR A 34 -9.58 -3.92 -3.29
N LEU A 35 -10.12 -3.02 -2.47
CA LEU A 35 -9.35 -2.25 -1.48
C LEU A 35 -9.04 -3.09 -0.23
N HIS A 36 -7.77 -3.16 0.15
CA HIS A 36 -7.37 -3.74 1.43
C HIS A 36 -7.85 -2.89 2.62
N ASN A 37 -7.96 -3.49 3.81
CA ASN A 37 -8.55 -2.86 4.99
C ASN A 37 -7.61 -1.91 5.76
N GLU A 38 -6.47 -1.54 5.18
CA GLU A 38 -5.51 -0.60 5.75
C GLU A 38 -5.14 0.49 4.74
N LEU A 39 -4.78 1.66 5.25
CA LEU A 39 -4.23 2.79 4.51
C LEU A 39 -3.01 3.36 5.25
N LEU A 40 -2.13 4.05 4.52
CA LEU A 40 -1.10 4.92 5.09
C LEU A 40 -1.46 6.39 4.84
N VAL A 41 -1.06 7.24 5.78
CA VAL A 41 -1.01 8.69 5.60
C VAL A 41 0.35 9.19 6.05
N TYR A 42 0.92 10.14 5.30
CA TYR A 42 2.13 10.83 5.72
C TYR A 42 1.82 11.78 6.88
N GLU A 43 2.80 11.96 7.77
CA GLU A 43 2.64 12.82 8.93
C GLU A 43 3.21 14.23 8.71
N GLU A 44 4.18 14.36 7.81
CA GLU A 44 4.77 15.65 7.49
C GLU A 44 3.79 16.52 6.69
N VAL A 45 3.80 17.82 6.98
CA VAL A 45 3.10 18.83 6.18
C VAL A 45 3.82 19.05 4.84
N VAL A 46 5.14 18.94 4.84
CA VAL A 46 6.00 19.09 3.66
C VAL A 46 6.74 17.78 3.43
N LEU A 47 6.50 17.15 2.29
CA LEU A 47 7.21 15.93 1.88
C LEU A 47 8.48 16.29 1.12
N ASP A 48 9.63 15.80 1.58
CA ASP A 48 10.89 15.92 0.85
C ASP A 48 11.15 14.61 0.08
N ILE A 49 11.30 14.72 -1.25
CA ILE A 49 11.56 13.58 -2.13
C ILE A 49 12.94 12.95 -1.92
N LYS A 50 13.84 13.63 -1.22
CA LYS A 50 15.19 13.17 -0.89
C LYS A 50 15.30 12.50 0.47
N GLU A 51 14.26 12.56 1.29
CA GLU A 51 14.25 12.03 2.64
C GLU A 51 13.19 10.93 2.81
N PRO A 52 13.38 9.98 3.74
CA PRO A 52 12.35 9.03 4.13
C PRO A 52 11.27 9.73 4.98
N ASN A 53 10.15 10.11 4.37
CA ASN A 53 9.02 10.73 5.06
C ASN A 53 8.30 9.72 5.98
N ARG A 54 7.88 10.15 7.17
CA ARG A 54 7.21 9.28 8.15
C ARG A 54 5.75 9.10 7.78
N PHE A 55 5.22 7.96 8.17
CA PHE A 55 3.83 7.62 7.93
C PHE A 55 3.25 6.87 9.12
N ARG A 56 1.92 6.89 9.19
CA ARG A 56 1.14 6.09 10.13
C ARG A 56 0.07 5.29 9.40
N ARG A 57 -0.32 4.16 9.99
CA ARG A 57 -1.37 3.28 9.47
C ARG A 57 -2.76 3.75 9.94
N LEU A 58 -3.74 3.55 9.08
CA LEU A 58 -5.16 3.71 9.36
C LEU A 58 -5.86 2.40 9.01
N ARG A 59 -6.66 1.86 9.93
CA ARG A 59 -7.54 0.73 9.63
C ARG A 59 -8.89 1.23 9.12
N ILE A 60 -9.40 0.61 8.06
CA ILE A 60 -10.77 0.84 7.58
C ILE A 60 -11.68 -0.12 8.35
N PRO A 61 -12.57 0.38 9.23
CA PRO A 61 -13.47 -0.47 9.98
C PRO A 61 -14.65 -0.93 9.10
N GLU A 62 -15.45 -1.88 9.57
CA GLU A 62 -16.58 -2.43 8.80
C GLU A 62 -17.67 -1.39 8.53
N GLU A 63 -17.89 -0.46 9.46
CA GLU A 63 -18.77 0.70 9.31
C GLU A 63 -18.23 1.79 8.35
N GLY A 64 -17.00 1.60 7.86
CA GLY A 64 -16.34 2.44 6.89
C GLY A 64 -15.53 3.60 7.49
N LEU A 65 -14.57 4.09 6.71
CA LEU A 65 -13.70 5.20 7.05
C LEU A 65 -14.07 6.42 6.19
N ILE A 66 -14.18 7.60 6.80
CA ILE A 66 -14.35 8.86 6.05
C ILE A 66 -12.97 9.36 5.61
N LEU A 67 -12.77 9.48 4.30
CA LEU A 67 -11.64 10.18 3.72
C LEU A 67 -11.95 11.67 3.61
N SER A 68 -10.99 12.50 3.97
CA SER A 68 -11.10 13.96 3.94
C SER A 68 -10.42 14.55 2.70
N PRO A 69 -10.96 15.63 2.13
CA PRO A 69 -10.26 16.40 1.10
C PRO A 69 -8.92 16.95 1.59
N GLY A 70 -7.96 17.11 0.68
CA GLY A 70 -6.63 17.66 0.97
C GLY A 70 -5.65 16.69 1.63
N GLN A 71 -6.06 15.44 1.90
CA GLN A 71 -5.20 14.39 2.41
C GLN A 71 -4.98 13.32 1.33
N LEU A 72 -3.72 12.92 1.13
CA LEU A 72 -3.37 11.73 0.36
C LEU A 72 -3.45 10.51 1.28
N TYR A 73 -4.13 9.46 0.83
CA TYR A 73 -4.14 8.15 1.47
C TYR A 73 -3.51 7.13 0.51
N LEU A 74 -2.56 6.34 1.01
CA LEU A 74 -2.03 5.21 0.25
C LEU A 74 -2.75 3.95 0.73
N GLY A 75 -3.42 3.24 -0.16
CA GLY A 75 -3.96 1.91 0.10
C GLY A 75 -3.18 0.85 -0.64
N ARG A 76 -3.64 -0.39 -0.55
CA ARG A 76 -3.25 -1.42 -1.51
C ARG A 76 -4.44 -2.22 -1.98
N THR A 77 -4.25 -2.92 -3.07
CA THR A 77 -5.20 -3.93 -3.54
C THR A 77 -5.11 -5.19 -2.68
N VAL A 78 -6.24 -5.89 -2.52
CA VAL A 78 -6.28 -7.21 -1.89
C VAL A 78 -5.63 -8.23 -2.81
N GLU A 79 -5.84 -8.09 -4.11
CA GLU A 79 -5.29 -8.99 -5.11
C GLU A 79 -3.80 -8.74 -5.30
N PHE A 80 -3.05 -9.82 -5.31
CA PHE A 80 -1.67 -9.88 -5.79
C PHE A 80 -1.72 -10.18 -7.28
N THR A 81 -1.00 -9.41 -8.10
CA THR A 81 -0.94 -9.67 -9.53
C THR A 81 0.48 -9.95 -10.00
N GLU A 82 0.64 -10.82 -10.98
CA GLU A 82 1.88 -11.03 -11.73
C GLU A 82 1.56 -10.82 -13.21
N THR A 83 2.42 -10.09 -13.93
CA THR A 83 2.20 -9.76 -15.33
C THR A 83 3.46 -9.96 -16.16
N HIS A 84 3.41 -10.88 -17.11
CA HIS A 84 4.49 -11.18 -18.04
C HIS A 84 4.09 -10.81 -19.47
N ARG A 85 5.05 -10.31 -20.26
CA ARG A 85 4.88 -9.98 -21.70
C ARG A 85 3.73 -9.01 -22.03
N LEU A 86 3.17 -8.36 -21.02
CA LEU A 86 2.05 -7.44 -21.10
C LEU A 86 2.37 -6.20 -20.26
N VAL A 87 1.70 -5.11 -20.58
CA VAL A 87 1.75 -3.88 -19.80
C VAL A 87 0.46 -3.76 -19.00
N PRO A 88 0.51 -3.95 -17.67
CA PRO A 88 -0.65 -3.73 -16.81
C PRO A 88 -0.90 -2.23 -16.65
N MET A 89 -2.16 -1.82 -16.68
CA MET A 89 -2.57 -0.44 -16.52
C MET A 89 -3.75 -0.33 -15.54
N LEU A 90 -3.53 0.35 -14.43
CA LEU A 90 -4.55 0.66 -13.44
C LEU A 90 -5.36 1.89 -13.84
N SER A 91 -6.65 1.82 -13.54
CA SER A 91 -7.56 2.96 -13.67
C SER A 91 -8.59 2.98 -12.54
N GLY A 92 -9.05 4.18 -12.19
CA GLY A 92 -10.18 4.34 -11.30
C GLY A 92 -11.48 3.78 -11.90
N ARG A 93 -12.47 3.54 -11.06
CA ARG A 93 -13.81 3.13 -11.50
C ARG A 93 -14.68 4.37 -11.70
N SER A 94 -15.38 4.45 -12.83
CA SER A 94 -16.22 5.63 -13.16
C SER A 94 -17.21 5.98 -12.04
N SER A 95 -17.79 4.98 -11.38
CA SER A 95 -18.73 5.19 -10.27
C SER A 95 -18.09 5.92 -9.09
N LEU A 96 -16.84 5.62 -8.75
CA LEU A 96 -16.12 6.28 -7.66
C LEU A 96 -15.64 7.67 -8.05
N SER A 97 -15.16 7.82 -9.29
CA SER A 97 -14.76 9.13 -9.82
C SER A 97 -15.93 10.11 -9.87
N ARG A 98 -17.16 9.63 -10.12
CA ARG A 98 -18.38 10.45 -10.05
C ARG A 98 -18.78 10.88 -8.64
N LEU A 99 -18.27 10.20 -7.61
CA LEU A 99 -18.38 10.64 -6.20
C LEU A 99 -17.22 11.54 -5.78
N GLY A 100 -16.29 11.86 -6.70
CA GLY A 100 -15.12 12.69 -6.42
C GLY A 100 -13.95 11.94 -5.78
N LEU A 101 -13.97 10.60 -5.76
CA LEU A 101 -12.84 9.78 -5.36
C LEU A 101 -11.99 9.40 -6.57
N PHE A 102 -10.74 9.79 -6.53
CA PHE A 102 -9.76 9.48 -7.56
C PHE A 102 -8.78 8.45 -7.03
N VAL A 103 -8.47 7.48 -7.89
CA VAL A 103 -7.57 6.37 -7.60
C VAL A 103 -6.42 6.43 -8.60
N HIS A 104 -5.19 6.52 -8.10
CA HIS A 104 -3.95 6.73 -8.86
C HIS A 104 -3.99 7.98 -9.75
N GLY A 105 -3.37 9.07 -9.28
CA GLY A 105 -3.37 10.34 -10.00
C GLY A 105 -2.44 10.36 -11.21
N SER A 106 -1.31 9.66 -11.16
CA SER A 106 -0.24 9.81 -12.15
C SER A 106 0.55 8.54 -12.49
N ALA A 107 0.41 7.45 -11.74
CA ALA A 107 1.23 6.25 -11.86
C ALA A 107 0.43 4.97 -12.19
N GLY A 108 -0.59 5.08 -13.05
CA GLY A 108 -1.40 3.93 -13.47
C GLY A 108 -0.69 2.96 -14.42
N PHE A 109 0.47 3.32 -14.97
CA PHE A 109 1.22 2.49 -15.92
C PHE A 109 2.17 1.54 -15.18
N GLY A 110 1.85 0.26 -15.19
CA GLY A 110 2.66 -0.78 -14.57
C GLY A 110 3.82 -1.23 -15.45
N SER A 111 4.93 -1.57 -14.81
CA SER A 111 6.09 -2.13 -15.50
C SER A 111 5.82 -3.57 -15.96
N ILE A 112 6.42 -3.95 -17.09
CA ILE A 112 6.39 -5.34 -17.58
C ILE A 112 7.18 -6.22 -16.61
N GLY A 113 6.62 -7.36 -16.22
CA GLY A 113 7.20 -8.24 -15.22
C GLY A 113 6.83 -7.87 -13.79
N TYR A 114 5.97 -6.87 -13.56
CA TYR A 114 5.56 -6.49 -12.20
C TYR A 114 4.80 -7.62 -11.50
N CYS A 115 5.18 -7.88 -10.26
CA CYS A 115 4.60 -8.85 -9.35
C CYS A 115 4.34 -8.14 -8.01
N GLY A 116 3.12 -8.15 -7.48
CA GLY A 116 2.83 -7.46 -6.23
C GLY A 116 1.37 -7.13 -5.98
N HIS A 117 1.09 -6.71 -4.75
CA HIS A 117 -0.08 -5.89 -4.46
C HIS A 117 0.16 -4.46 -4.93
N TRP A 118 -0.77 -3.93 -5.70
CA TRP A 118 -0.72 -2.55 -6.15
C TRP A 118 -0.95 -1.62 -4.97
N THR A 119 0.01 -0.75 -4.68
CA THR A 119 -0.20 0.40 -3.80
C THR A 119 -0.99 1.44 -4.57
N ILE A 120 -2.13 1.88 -4.04
CA ILE A 120 -3.04 2.80 -4.70
C ILE A 120 -3.10 4.16 -4.00
N GLU A 121 -3.06 5.24 -4.77
CA GLU A 121 -3.18 6.60 -4.26
C GLU A 121 -4.65 7.01 -4.26
N LEU A 122 -5.21 7.29 -3.09
CA LEU A 122 -6.58 7.76 -2.93
C LEU A 122 -6.57 9.23 -2.53
N TYR A 123 -7.24 10.06 -3.33
CA TYR A 123 -7.53 11.44 -2.96
C TYR A 123 -8.98 11.75 -3.30
N THR A 124 -9.63 12.55 -2.47
CA THR A 124 -11.04 12.87 -2.62
C THR A 124 -11.28 14.37 -2.70
N VAL A 125 -12.26 14.77 -3.51
CA VAL A 125 -12.71 16.17 -3.64
C VAL A 125 -13.73 16.51 -2.57
N GLN A 126 -14.59 15.55 -2.20
CA GLN A 126 -15.60 15.68 -1.15
C GLN A 126 -15.33 14.65 -0.05
N PRO A 127 -15.73 14.87 1.21
CA PRO A 127 -15.66 13.83 2.22
C PRO A 127 -16.42 12.58 1.74
N ILE A 128 -15.72 11.43 1.65
CA ILE A 128 -16.30 10.19 1.15
C ILE A 128 -16.05 9.06 2.13
N ARG A 129 -17.08 8.25 2.40
CA ARG A 129 -16.94 7.04 3.20
C ARG A 129 -16.59 5.86 2.31
N ILE A 130 -15.52 5.17 2.65
CA ILE A 130 -15.05 3.96 1.99
C ILE A 130 -15.13 2.77 2.94
N TYR A 131 -15.17 1.56 2.39
CA TYR A 131 -15.28 0.31 3.14
C TYR A 131 -14.17 -0.64 2.70
N PRO A 132 -13.74 -1.60 3.54
CA PRO A 132 -12.78 -2.61 3.12
C PRO A 132 -13.40 -3.54 2.04
N ASN A 133 -12.55 -4.15 1.21
CA ASN A 133 -12.89 -5.12 0.18
C ASN A 133 -13.82 -4.62 -0.94
N VAL A 134 -14.08 -3.31 -1.03
CA VAL A 134 -14.84 -2.74 -2.14
C VAL A 134 -13.98 -2.73 -3.41
N LYS A 135 -14.61 -3.00 -4.56
CA LYS A 135 -13.98 -2.84 -5.88
C LYS A 135 -13.57 -1.39 -6.09
N ILE A 136 -12.28 -1.09 -6.00
CA ILE A 136 -11.72 0.27 -5.87
C ILE A 136 -11.13 0.79 -7.18
N CYS A 137 -10.43 -0.07 -7.90
CA CYS A 137 -9.85 0.23 -9.20
C CYS A 137 -10.04 -0.96 -10.13
N GLN A 138 -9.59 -0.83 -11.36
CA GLN A 138 -9.60 -1.89 -12.34
C GLN A 138 -8.25 -1.92 -13.06
N ILE A 139 -7.81 -3.13 -13.43
CA ILE A 139 -6.59 -3.36 -14.20
C ILE A 139 -6.95 -3.78 -15.63
N ALA A 140 -6.34 -3.13 -16.61
CA ALA A 140 -6.38 -3.52 -18.01
C ALA A 140 -4.98 -3.95 -18.45
N TYR A 141 -4.90 -4.77 -19.50
CA TYR A 141 -3.63 -5.29 -20.01
C TYR A 141 -3.45 -4.87 -21.46
N HIS A 142 -2.28 -4.30 -21.76
CA HIS A 142 -1.90 -3.89 -23.09
C HIS A 142 -0.84 -4.82 -23.65
N GLU A 143 -1.03 -5.25 -24.89
CA GLU A 143 0.01 -5.92 -25.65
C GLU A 143 1.12 -4.94 -26.03
N ILE A 144 2.36 -5.38 -25.88
CA ILE A 144 3.57 -4.67 -26.28
C ILE A 144 4.14 -5.28 -27.57
N ILE A 145 4.70 -4.44 -28.43
CA ILE A 145 5.32 -4.83 -29.71
C ILE A 145 6.82 -4.54 -29.66
N GLY A 146 7.63 -5.49 -30.14
CA GLY A 146 9.10 -5.40 -30.18
C GLY A 146 9.79 -6.27 -29.13
N ASP A 147 11.11 -6.18 -29.06
CA ASP A 147 11.90 -6.92 -28.07
C ASP A 147 11.59 -6.41 -26.66
N VAL A 148 11.07 -7.29 -25.82
CA VAL A 148 10.66 -6.97 -24.46
C VAL A 148 11.82 -7.21 -23.49
N ARG A 149 12.13 -6.22 -22.67
CA ARG A 149 12.97 -6.38 -21.47
C ARG A 149 12.08 -6.17 -20.25
N GLU A 150 12.00 -7.18 -19.39
CA GLU A 150 11.27 -7.06 -18.14
C GLU A 150 11.98 -6.08 -17.19
N CYS A 151 11.19 -5.36 -16.41
CA CYS A 151 11.72 -4.35 -15.51
C CYS A 151 12.41 -5.02 -14.31
N CYS A 152 13.72 -4.84 -14.20
CA CYS A 152 14.51 -5.36 -13.08
C CYS A 152 14.53 -4.41 -11.86
N SER A 153 13.68 -3.37 -11.82
CA SER A 153 13.70 -2.42 -10.70
C SER A 153 13.17 -3.08 -9.43
N SER A 154 14.03 -3.18 -8.42
CA SER A 154 13.69 -3.79 -7.13
C SER A 154 12.91 -2.86 -6.19
N LYS A 155 12.68 -1.60 -6.55
CA LYS A 155 12.08 -0.61 -5.63
C LYS A 155 10.74 -1.07 -5.07
N TYR A 156 9.84 -1.56 -5.93
CA TYR A 156 8.47 -1.93 -5.54
C TYR A 156 8.07 -3.33 -5.98
N GLN A 157 9.01 -4.12 -6.49
CA GLN A 157 8.76 -5.46 -6.99
C GLN A 157 8.50 -6.44 -5.84
N ASN A 158 7.60 -7.40 -6.05
CA ASN A 158 7.12 -8.35 -5.05
C ASN A 158 6.55 -7.67 -3.79
N SER A 159 5.80 -6.59 -3.98
CA SER A 159 5.20 -5.88 -2.85
C SER A 159 4.14 -6.72 -2.15
N HIS A 160 4.32 -6.93 -0.85
CA HIS A 160 3.35 -7.63 0.01
C HIS A 160 2.52 -6.70 0.92
N ASP A 161 2.84 -5.40 0.93
CA ASP A 161 2.24 -4.41 1.82
C ASP A 161 1.99 -3.08 1.09
N ILE A 162 1.42 -2.09 1.78
CA ILE A 162 1.28 -0.73 1.29
C ILE A 162 2.67 -0.10 1.30
N GLN A 163 3.19 0.26 0.12
CA GLN A 163 4.55 0.79 0.01
C GLN A 163 4.52 2.32 0.01
N PRO A 164 5.14 2.98 1.00
CA PRO A 164 5.41 4.41 0.89
C PRO A 164 6.44 4.66 -0.22
N SER A 165 6.59 5.93 -0.59
CA SER A 165 7.52 6.32 -1.66
C SER A 165 8.96 6.05 -1.24
N LEU A 166 9.70 5.35 -2.11
CA LEU A 166 11.14 5.12 -1.99
C LEU A 166 11.96 6.06 -2.90
N MET A 167 11.40 7.21 -3.27
CA MET A 167 12.04 8.17 -4.18
C MET A 167 13.42 8.63 -3.69
N PHE A 168 13.62 8.75 -2.37
CA PHE A 168 14.91 9.12 -1.76
C PHE A 168 16.06 8.17 -2.14
N LYS A 169 15.76 6.90 -2.48
CA LYS A 169 16.75 5.92 -2.92
C LYS A 169 17.40 6.29 -4.26
N GLU A 170 16.78 7.15 -5.06
CA GLU A 170 17.38 7.66 -6.30
C GLU A 170 18.44 8.74 -6.06
N PHE A 171 18.40 9.40 -4.89
CA PHE A 171 19.29 10.50 -4.54
C PHE A 171 20.48 10.05 -3.67
N SER A 172 20.42 8.87 -3.08
CA SER A 172 21.41 8.37 -2.13
C SER A 172 22.47 7.51 -2.83
N CYS A 173 23.71 8.02 -2.92
CA CYS A 173 24.87 7.26 -3.38
C CYS A 173 25.54 6.45 -2.23
N ARG A 174 25.13 6.64 -0.97
CA ARG A 174 25.64 5.93 0.21
C ARG A 174 24.62 5.79 1.35
N ARG A 175 24.65 4.60 1.96
CA ARG A 175 24.11 4.14 3.27
C ARG A 175 22.60 3.95 3.41
N GLU A 176 22.28 2.87 4.13
CA GLU A 176 20.99 2.24 4.40
C GLU A 176 20.00 3.23 5.04
N TYR A 177 19.23 3.95 4.22
CA TYR A 177 18.04 4.62 4.70
C TYR A 177 16.90 3.61 4.75
N GLU A 178 16.49 3.25 5.96
CA GLU A 178 15.26 2.50 6.19
C GLU A 178 14.08 3.47 6.25
N GLN A 179 12.94 3.01 5.75
CA GLN A 179 11.71 3.80 5.80
C GLN A 179 11.27 3.96 7.26
N LEU A 180 10.97 5.18 7.67
CA LEU A 180 10.55 5.48 9.03
C LEU A 180 9.04 5.21 9.22
N GLN A 181 8.72 4.14 9.92
CA GLN A 181 7.35 3.88 10.41
C GLN A 181 7.23 4.36 11.86
N LEU A 182 6.17 5.09 12.17
CA LEU A 182 5.80 5.38 13.55
C LEU A 182 4.78 4.35 14.02
N ASP A 183 5.20 3.53 14.99
CA ASP A 183 4.36 2.53 15.63
C ASP A 183 4.20 2.85 17.12
N PHE A 184 3.05 3.42 17.48
CA PHE A 184 2.72 3.75 18.86
C PHE A 184 2.48 2.51 19.73
N ASP A 185 2.10 1.37 19.15
CA ASP A 185 1.85 0.14 19.92
C ASP A 185 3.16 -0.45 20.43
N THR A 186 4.21 -0.42 19.61
CA THR A 186 5.57 -0.81 20.01
C THR A 186 6.16 0.15 21.05
N LEU A 187 5.95 1.47 20.89
CA LEU A 187 6.38 2.47 21.88
C LEU A 187 5.64 2.30 23.22
N ALA A 188 4.34 2.04 23.19
CA ALA A 188 3.54 1.79 24.39
C ALA A 188 3.98 0.51 25.12
N ALA A 189 4.27 -0.58 24.38
CA ALA A 189 4.79 -1.82 24.96
C ALA A 189 6.15 -1.61 25.65
N SER A 190 7.07 -0.86 25.03
CA SER A 190 8.37 -0.54 25.65
C SER A 190 8.25 0.32 26.93
N CYS A 191 7.29 1.26 26.96
CA CYS A 191 7.00 2.06 28.16
C CYS A 191 6.43 1.19 29.30
N VAL A 192 5.59 0.20 28.98
CA VAL A 192 5.06 -0.75 29.98
C VAL A 192 6.18 -1.62 30.56
N GLU A 193 7.09 -2.16 29.74
CA GLU A 193 8.24 -2.93 30.23
C GLU A 193 9.21 -2.10 31.09
N GLN A 194 9.43 -0.83 30.76
CA GLN A 194 10.23 0.09 31.57
C GLN A 194 9.54 0.49 32.88
N CYS A 195 8.21 0.58 32.91
CA CYS A 195 7.45 0.79 34.15
C CYS A 195 7.44 -0.47 35.05
N VAL A 196 7.37 -1.67 34.49
CA VAL A 196 7.40 -2.92 35.27
C VAL A 196 8.78 -3.18 35.87
N SER A 197 9.86 -2.87 35.14
CA SER A 197 11.24 -3.04 35.64
C SER A 197 11.67 -1.99 36.69
N SER A 198 11.10 -0.78 36.64
CA SER A 198 11.34 0.25 37.67
C SER A 198 10.54 0.04 38.96
N SER A 199 9.47 -0.78 38.92
CA SER A 199 8.65 -1.10 40.10
C SER A 199 9.24 -2.18 41.01
N PHE A 200 10.30 -2.87 40.57
CA PHE A 200 10.92 -3.99 41.32
C PHE A 200 12.25 -3.66 42.01
N VAL A 201 12.73 -2.41 41.94
CA VAL A 201 14.04 -2.02 42.48
C VAL A 201 13.95 -1.20 43.79
N GLN A 202 12.74 -0.93 44.32
CA GLN A 202 12.54 -0.11 45.52
C GLN A 202 12.06 -0.85 46.78
N ALA A 203 12.21 -2.17 46.85
CA ALA A 203 11.89 -2.93 48.07
C ALA A 203 13.02 -3.92 48.40
N ASP A 204 14.20 -3.39 48.78
CA ASP A 204 15.19 -4.11 49.62
C ASP A 204 16.43 -3.21 49.84
N SER A 205 16.42 -2.40 50.90
CA SER A 205 17.63 -1.99 51.68
C SER A 205 17.32 -0.80 52.61
N ASP A 206 16.44 -1.00 53.59
CA ASP A 206 16.35 -0.11 54.76
C ASP A 206 16.08 -0.96 56.01
N GLU A 207 17.02 -1.83 56.38
CA GLU A 207 17.04 -2.43 57.72
C GLU A 207 18.44 -2.99 58.08
N ALA A 208 19.37 -2.11 58.45
CA ALA A 208 20.56 -2.50 59.24
C ALA A 208 21.26 -1.29 59.88
N SER A 209 20.62 -0.63 60.84
CA SER A 209 21.34 0.16 61.85
C SER A 209 20.64 0.10 63.20
N GLY A 210 21.14 -0.76 64.08
CA GLY A 210 20.80 -0.76 65.50
C GLY A 210 21.00 -2.10 66.18
N LEU A 211 22.14 -2.29 66.84
CA LEU A 211 22.27 -2.67 68.27
C LEU A 211 23.64 -3.31 68.57
N ALA A 212 24.20 -2.84 69.68
CA ALA A 212 25.41 -3.26 70.42
C ALA A 212 26.77 -2.77 69.91
#